data_AF-A0A5H2Z3E8-F1
#
_entry.id   AF-A0A5H2Z3E8-F1
#
_cell.length_a   1.000
_cell.length_b   1.000
_cell.length_c   1.000
_cell.angle_alpha   90.00
_cell.angle_beta   90.00
_cell.angle_gamma   90.00
#
_symmetry.space_group_name_H-M   'P 1'
#
loop_
_entity.id
_entity.type
_entity.pdbx_description
1 polymer ?
#
loop_
_entity_poly.entity_id
_entity_poly.type
_entity_poly.pdbx_seq_one_letter_code
_entity_poly.pdbx_strand_id
1 'polypeptide(L)'
;MSGYFKLLAVYRTHTLSGPNFRFIVDPVTVESFNGPRTYHIPQQLTRVHVIGKAHEISTVGELQLLPDERYLALTARSKDISPAAIPHIEDAIDRVVAHLSIAYQPHLFFEQVYRGPLWESPQKGWVSMAMRPGVAISMDSAQFLGKLSHMNKALAANSDLARRYNLMARFYSRSLQYDPSEEKFLLLWTALEIFPMCNTSHISRLIEYLSKITERTFDSVKEKLEIGRLNGVRSNLVHDGILPLEDRHLLFKRLELIVHAVMRSMCGLAYDQSLDEYF
;
A
#
# COMPACT_ATOMS: atom_id res chain seq x y z
N MET A 1 -3.01 17.01 32.10
CA MET A 1 -1.82 16.46 31.42
C MET A 1 -2.13 16.28 29.94
N SER A 2 -1.58 17.15 29.07
CA SER A 2 -1.72 17.04 27.61
C SER A 2 -0.87 15.87 27.11
N GLY A 3 -1.53 14.84 26.55
CA GLY A 3 -0.81 13.73 25.94
C GLY A 3 -0.43 14.10 24.51
N TYR A 4 0.77 13.73 24.08
CA TYR A 4 1.17 13.81 22.67
C TYR A 4 0.84 12.49 21.98
N PHE A 5 0.37 12.56 20.74
CA PHE A 5 0.42 11.42 19.83
C PHE A 5 1.88 11.21 19.40
N LYS A 6 2.32 9.94 19.33
CA LYS A 6 3.68 9.58 18.98
C LYS A 6 3.70 8.58 17.85
N LEU A 7 4.56 8.85 16.87
CA LEU A 7 4.89 7.91 15.80
C LEU A 7 6.34 7.48 15.98
N LEU A 8 6.58 6.18 15.91
CA LEU A 8 7.89 5.57 16.05
C LEU A 8 8.29 4.91 14.73
N ALA A 9 9.51 5.17 14.29
CA ALA A 9 10.21 4.34 13.32
C ALA A 9 11.44 3.73 13.99
N VAL A 10 11.56 2.40 13.95
CA VAL A 10 12.71 1.64 14.47
C VAL A 10 13.44 1.00 13.31
N TYR A 11 14.73 1.27 13.24
CA TYR A 11 15.63 0.65 12.27
C TYR A 11 16.71 -0.13 13.01
N ARG A 12 16.96 -1.37 12.57
CA ARG A 12 18.18 -2.10 12.92
C ARG A 12 19.34 -1.46 12.14
N THR A 13 20.51 -1.37 12.78
CA THR A 13 21.71 -0.84 12.14
C THR A 13 22.94 -1.69 12.47
N HIS A 14 23.78 -1.94 11.46
CA HIS A 14 25.05 -2.66 11.62
C HIS A 14 26.26 -1.75 11.41
N THR A 15 26.05 -0.54 10.90
CA THR A 15 27.14 0.38 10.54
C THR A 15 27.44 1.40 11.62
N LEU A 16 26.60 1.49 12.66
CA LEU A 16 26.77 2.45 13.74
C LEU A 16 27.65 1.87 14.85
N SER A 17 28.81 2.49 15.07
CA SER A 17 29.74 2.15 16.16
C SER A 17 29.82 3.29 17.19
N GLY A 18 30.33 2.99 18.39
CA GLY A 18 30.48 3.97 19.47
C GLY A 18 29.33 4.00 20.48
N PRO A 19 29.33 4.97 21.42
CA PRO A 19 28.35 5.03 22.50
C PRO A 19 26.92 5.30 21.98
N ASN A 20 25.93 4.96 22.80
CA ASN A 20 24.54 5.33 22.57
C ASN A 20 24.40 6.86 22.62
N PHE A 21 23.50 7.41 21.81
CA PHE A 21 23.25 8.84 21.76
C PHE A 21 21.77 9.14 21.65
N ARG A 22 21.42 10.38 22.01
CA ARG A 22 20.07 10.91 21.82
C ARG A 22 20.15 12.39 21.51
N PHE A 23 19.51 12.81 20.42
CA PHE A 23 19.37 14.22 20.06
C PHE A 23 17.97 14.51 19.52
N ILE A 24 17.63 15.80 19.42
CA ILE A 24 16.30 16.25 19.00
C ILE A 24 16.44 17.09 17.73
N VAL A 25 15.73 16.69 16.69
CA VAL A 25 15.47 17.46 15.47
C VAL A 25 13.97 17.69 15.45
N ASP A 26 13.51 18.73 16.15
CA ASP A 26 12.08 18.91 16.46
C ASP A 26 11.21 18.85 15.17
N PRO A 27 10.12 18.07 15.17
CA PRO A 27 9.48 17.37 16.30
C PRO A 27 9.99 15.94 16.57
N VAL A 28 11.09 15.52 15.95
CA VAL A 28 11.63 14.15 16.00
C VAL A 28 12.75 14.03 17.04
N THR A 29 12.66 13.04 17.91
CA THR A 29 13.79 12.57 18.74
C THR A 29 14.47 11.40 18.05
N VAL A 30 15.78 11.46 17.89
CA VAL A 30 16.61 10.36 17.38
C VAL A 30 17.39 9.77 18.54
N GLU A 31 17.29 8.45 18.73
CA GLU A 31 17.97 7.72 19.79
C GLU A 31 18.64 6.47 19.21
N SER A 32 19.94 6.31 19.48
CA SER A 32 20.64 5.05 19.28
C SER A 32 20.73 4.30 20.60
N PHE A 33 20.43 3.01 20.56
CA PHE A 33 20.58 2.13 21.71
C PHE A 33 21.01 0.72 21.28
N ASN A 34 21.56 -0.01 22.24
CA ASN A 34 21.87 -1.43 22.13
C ASN A 34 20.99 -2.17 23.15
N GLY A 35 20.64 -3.41 22.86
CA GLY A 35 19.89 -4.20 23.82
C GLY A 35 18.41 -4.30 23.55
N PRO A 36 17.72 -5.15 24.34
CA PRO A 36 16.32 -5.40 24.16
C PRO A 36 15.51 -4.17 24.60
N ARG A 37 14.43 -3.90 23.87
CA ARG A 37 13.43 -2.89 24.24
C ARG A 37 12.07 -3.37 23.79
N THR A 38 11.07 -3.07 24.60
CA THR A 38 9.68 -3.41 24.31
C THR A 38 8.89 -2.14 24.01
N TYR A 39 8.13 -2.18 22.93
CA TYR A 39 7.16 -1.14 22.59
C TYR A 39 5.76 -1.75 22.52
N HIS A 40 4.78 -1.06 23.10
CA HIS A 40 3.38 -1.40 22.87
C HIS A 40 2.94 -0.74 21.57
N ILE A 41 2.53 -1.57 20.61
CA ILE A 41 2.17 -1.14 19.26
C ILE A 41 0.81 -1.75 18.88
N PRO A 42 0.00 -1.07 18.07
CA PRO A 42 -1.13 -1.75 17.45
C PRO A 42 -0.62 -2.80 16.47
N GLN A 43 -1.26 -3.97 16.49
CA GLN A 43 -1.04 -5.04 15.54
C GLN A 43 -2.32 -5.27 14.75
N GLN A 44 -2.24 -5.17 13.43
CA GLN A 44 -3.33 -5.56 12.55
C GLN A 44 -3.28 -7.07 12.31
N LEU A 45 -4.33 -7.78 12.76
CA LEU A 45 -4.40 -9.24 12.69
C LEU A 45 -4.90 -9.72 11.31
N THR A 46 -5.77 -8.93 10.67
CA THR A 46 -6.23 -9.20 9.30
C THR A 46 -6.47 -7.92 8.53
N ARG A 47 -6.23 -7.98 7.22
CA ARG A 47 -6.57 -6.93 6.24
C ARG A 47 -7.89 -7.20 5.51
N VAL A 48 -8.37 -8.44 5.61
CA VAL A 48 -9.57 -8.90 4.91
C VAL A 48 -10.63 -9.28 5.94
N HIS A 49 -11.73 -8.53 5.93
CA HIS A 49 -12.92 -8.87 6.68
C HIS A 49 -13.83 -9.71 5.80
N VAL A 50 -13.90 -11.01 6.08
CA VAL A 50 -14.78 -11.91 5.34
C VAL A 50 -16.22 -11.66 5.78
N ILE A 51 -17.06 -11.18 4.87
CA ILE A 51 -18.46 -10.85 5.15
C ILE A 51 -19.15 -12.08 5.75
N GLY A 52 -19.86 -11.87 6.87
CA GLY A 52 -20.55 -12.94 7.59
C GLY A 52 -19.70 -13.72 8.59
N LYS A 53 -18.42 -13.35 8.80
CA LYS A 53 -17.56 -13.95 9.82
C LYS A 53 -17.08 -12.89 10.83
N ALA A 54 -17.21 -13.19 12.11
CA ALA A 54 -16.63 -12.38 13.17
C ALA A 54 -15.11 -12.62 13.22
N HIS A 55 -14.32 -11.57 13.00
CA HIS A 55 -12.86 -11.61 13.09
C HIS A 55 -12.37 -10.51 14.03
N GLU A 56 -11.36 -10.81 14.85
CA GLU A 56 -10.58 -9.79 15.52
C GLU A 56 -9.68 -9.10 14.47
N ILE A 57 -9.80 -7.78 14.37
CA ILE A 57 -9.16 -7.00 13.30
C ILE A 57 -7.84 -6.37 13.74
N SER A 58 -7.75 -6.02 15.02
CA SER A 58 -6.54 -5.50 15.65
C SER A 58 -6.47 -5.92 17.10
N THR A 59 -5.24 -5.99 17.59
CA THR A 59 -4.94 -6.09 19.01
C THR A 59 -3.82 -5.12 19.38
N VAL A 60 -3.57 -4.93 20.67
CA VAL A 60 -2.36 -4.26 21.15
C VAL A 60 -1.34 -5.35 21.41
N GLY A 61 -0.25 -5.30 20.66
CA GLY A 61 0.85 -6.24 20.83
C GLY A 61 2.10 -5.57 21.37
N GLU A 62 3.12 -6.41 21.58
CA GLU A 62 4.45 -5.98 21.98
C GLU A 62 5.43 -6.18 20.83
N LEU A 63 6.13 -5.13 20.44
CA LEU A 63 7.33 -5.21 19.63
C LEU A 63 8.51 -5.43 20.56
N GLN A 64 9.06 -6.65 20.57
CA GLN A 64 10.25 -6.99 21.32
C GLN A 64 11.47 -6.94 20.41
N LEU A 65 12.42 -6.06 20.73
CA LEU A 65 13.70 -5.95 20.02
C LEU A 65 14.73 -6.94 20.57
N LEU A 66 15.63 -7.39 19.70
CA LEU A 66 16.63 -8.42 20.04
C LEU A 66 17.73 -7.83 20.94
N PRO A 67 18.26 -8.62 21.89
CA PRO A 67 19.20 -8.12 22.89
C PRO A 67 20.61 -7.82 22.39
N ASP A 68 21.06 -8.48 21.32
CA ASP A 68 22.44 -8.33 20.82
C ASP A 68 22.53 -7.46 19.56
N GLU A 69 21.50 -6.65 19.33
CA GLU A 69 21.37 -5.81 18.15
C GLU A 69 21.42 -4.33 18.50
N ARG A 70 21.81 -3.53 17.51
CA ARG A 70 21.84 -2.07 17.61
C ARG A 70 20.71 -1.46 16.79
N TYR A 71 20.08 -0.46 17.37
CA TYR A 71 18.91 0.19 16.79
C TYR A 71 19.05 1.70 16.74
N LEU A 72 18.32 2.29 15.79
CA LEU A 72 17.97 3.69 15.71
C LEU A 72 16.46 3.82 15.86
N ALA A 73 16.00 4.49 16.91
CA ALA A 73 14.61 4.87 17.09
C ALA A 73 14.43 6.35 16.77
N LEU A 74 13.50 6.63 15.87
CA LEU A 74 13.05 7.97 15.52
C LEU A 74 11.61 8.12 16.03
N THR A 75 11.42 8.96 17.04
CA THR A 75 10.11 9.21 17.64
C THR A 75 9.68 10.64 17.35
N ALA A 76 8.65 10.79 16.52
CA ALA A 76 8.01 12.08 16.28
C ALA A 76 6.79 12.24 17.18
N ARG A 77 6.53 13.46 17.63
CA ARG A 77 5.41 13.77 18.53
C ARG A 77 4.54 14.89 17.97
N SER A 78 3.24 14.80 18.18
CA SER A 78 2.28 15.87 17.86
C SER A 78 1.28 16.06 18.98
N LYS A 79 0.86 17.32 19.17
CA LYS A 79 -0.30 17.65 20.01
C LYS A 79 -1.62 17.44 19.27
N ASP A 80 -1.59 17.51 17.94
CA ASP A 80 -2.72 17.20 17.10
C ASP A 80 -2.82 15.68 16.93
N ILE A 81 -3.95 15.13 17.35
CA ILE A 81 -4.29 13.70 17.27
C ILE A 81 -5.21 13.40 16.08
N SER A 82 -5.51 14.40 15.25
CA SER A 82 -6.37 14.22 14.08
C SER A 82 -5.70 13.31 13.05
N PRO A 83 -6.47 12.51 12.29
CA PRO A 83 -5.92 11.71 11.20
C PRO A 83 -5.15 12.54 10.16
N ALA A 84 -5.50 13.82 9.99
CA ALA A 84 -4.83 14.75 9.08
C ALA A 84 -3.41 15.13 9.55
N ALA A 85 -3.11 15.00 10.84
CA ALA A 85 -1.77 15.29 11.36
C ALA A 85 -0.77 14.15 11.10
N ILE A 86 -1.24 12.92 10.86
CA ILE A 86 -0.38 11.73 10.71
C ILE A 86 0.63 11.90 9.56
N PRO A 87 0.23 12.29 8.33
CA PRO A 87 1.18 12.47 7.23
C PRO A 87 2.29 13.48 7.57
N HIS A 88 1.94 14.60 8.23
CA HIS A 88 2.94 15.61 8.61
C HIS A 88 3.99 15.09 9.61
N ILE A 89 3.59 14.17 10.49
CA ILE A 89 4.48 13.53 11.47
C ILE A 89 5.37 12.50 10.77
N GLU A 90 4.80 11.73 9.84
CA GLU A 90 5.55 10.79 9.00
C GLU A 90 6.60 11.52 8.15
N ASP A 91 6.21 12.62 7.49
CA ASP A 91 7.11 13.46 6.71
C ASP A 91 8.28 14.00 7.55
N ALA A 92 8.03 14.32 8.82
CA ALA A 92 9.08 14.78 9.73
C ALA A 92 10.12 13.68 9.98
N ILE A 93 9.68 12.44 10.17
CA ILE A 93 10.58 11.28 10.29
C ILE A 93 11.34 11.08 8.98
N ASP A 94 10.66 11.13 7.83
CA ASP A 94 11.29 10.89 6.53
C ASP A 94 12.35 11.93 6.20
N ARG A 95 12.11 13.21 6.52
CA ARG A 95 13.13 14.25 6.40
C ARG A 95 14.34 13.96 7.27
N VAL A 96 14.15 13.51 8.50
CA VAL A 96 15.28 13.17 9.41
C VAL A 96 16.03 11.94 8.91
N VAL A 97 15.34 10.90 8.44
CA VAL A 97 15.96 9.72 7.82
C VAL A 97 16.78 10.13 6.60
N ALA A 98 16.22 10.97 5.72
CA ALA A 98 16.90 11.49 4.54
C ALA A 98 18.14 12.32 4.90
N HIS A 99 18.01 13.26 5.85
CA HIS A 99 19.12 14.08 6.32
C HIS A 99 20.26 13.23 6.90
N LEU A 100 19.95 12.24 7.72
CA LEU A 100 20.94 11.33 8.28
C LEU A 100 21.57 10.43 7.20
N SER A 101 20.77 9.95 6.24
CA SER A 101 21.26 9.14 5.12
C SER A 101 22.23 9.92 4.23
N ILE A 102 21.95 11.20 3.97
CA ILE A 102 22.79 12.10 3.17
C ILE A 102 24.06 12.52 3.94
N ALA A 103 23.92 12.87 5.21
CA ALA A 103 25.04 13.33 6.04
C ALA A 103 26.06 12.21 6.32
N TYR A 104 25.61 10.96 6.33
CA TYR A 104 26.42 9.79 6.61
C TYR A 104 26.30 8.77 5.48
N GLN A 105 25.41 7.79 5.61
CA GLN A 105 25.13 6.78 4.59
C GLN A 105 23.74 6.16 4.78
N PRO A 106 23.09 5.70 3.70
CA PRO A 106 21.78 5.04 3.80
C PRO A 106 21.83 3.72 4.58
N HIS A 107 22.97 3.02 4.62
CA HIS A 107 23.15 1.76 5.36
C HIS A 107 22.99 1.90 6.88
N LEU A 108 22.93 3.13 7.40
CA LEU A 108 22.50 3.39 8.78
C LEU A 108 21.12 2.79 9.06
N PHE A 109 20.25 2.76 8.06
CA PHE A 109 18.87 2.26 8.14
C PHE A 109 18.78 0.87 7.47
N PHE A 110 19.53 -0.10 7.99
CA PHE A 110 19.69 -1.43 7.39
C PHE A 110 18.36 -2.19 7.22
N GLU A 111 17.56 -2.27 8.28
CA GLU A 111 16.26 -2.94 8.26
C GLU A 111 15.24 -2.11 9.04
N GLN A 112 14.10 -1.79 8.43
CA GLN A 112 12.98 -1.17 9.15
C GLN A 112 12.22 -2.26 9.93
N VAL A 113 12.42 -2.28 11.25
CA VAL A 113 11.77 -3.25 12.15
C VAL A 113 10.33 -2.85 12.42
N TYR A 114 10.08 -1.55 12.55
CA TYR A 114 8.74 -1.04 12.82
C TYR A 114 8.60 0.41 12.34
N ARG A 115 7.41 0.76 11.87
CA ARG A 115 7.00 2.13 11.64
C ARG A 115 5.50 2.26 11.91
N GLY A 116 5.13 3.14 12.82
CA GLY A 116 3.73 3.33 13.17
C GLY A 116 3.51 4.01 14.53
N PRO A 117 2.25 4.14 14.96
CA PRO A 117 1.91 4.81 16.21
C PRO A 117 2.32 3.99 17.45
N LEU A 118 2.76 4.68 18.49
CA LEU A 118 3.01 4.08 19.81
C LEU A 118 1.74 4.04 20.65
N TRP A 119 1.48 2.88 21.27
CA TRP A 119 0.35 2.67 22.16
C TRP A 119 0.76 2.84 23.63
N GLU A 120 1.02 4.07 24.06
CA GLU A 120 1.44 4.33 25.44
C GLU A 120 0.28 4.37 26.45
N SER A 121 -0.96 4.56 25.99
CA SER A 121 -2.14 4.59 26.86
C SER A 121 -3.40 4.11 26.12
N PRO A 122 -4.21 3.21 26.71
CA PRO A 122 -5.46 2.73 26.11
C PRO A 122 -6.45 3.84 25.76
N GLN A 123 -6.39 4.99 26.44
CA GLN A 123 -7.32 6.10 26.29
C GLN A 123 -6.91 7.10 25.19
N LYS A 124 -5.71 6.94 24.60
CA LYS A 124 -5.11 7.92 23.68
C LYS A 124 -4.44 7.27 22.47
N GLY A 125 -4.85 6.06 22.13
CA GLY A 125 -4.36 5.35 20.95
C GLY A 125 -5.31 5.54 19.78
N TRP A 126 -4.75 5.83 18.61
CA TRP A 126 -5.44 5.74 17.33
C TRP A 126 -4.87 4.54 16.58
N VAL A 127 -5.75 3.64 16.13
CA VAL A 127 -5.38 2.63 15.15
C VAL A 127 -6.03 3.04 13.83
N SER A 128 -5.22 3.45 12.86
CA SER A 128 -5.67 3.54 11.48
C SER A 128 -5.47 2.16 10.86
N MET A 129 -6.55 1.51 10.45
CA MET A 129 -6.50 0.24 9.74
C MET A 129 -7.20 0.36 8.41
N ALA A 130 -6.54 -0.12 7.37
CA ALA A 130 -7.23 -0.41 6.13
C ALA A 130 -7.78 -1.83 6.18
N MET A 131 -9.11 -1.93 6.08
CA MET A 131 -9.79 -3.21 5.90
C MET A 131 -10.42 -3.28 4.52
N ARG A 132 -10.41 -4.47 3.93
CA ARG A 132 -11.12 -4.77 2.69
C ARG A 132 -12.20 -5.81 2.96
N PRO A 133 -13.44 -5.59 2.53
CA PRO A 133 -14.45 -6.64 2.56
C PRO A 133 -14.03 -7.75 1.60
N GLY A 134 -14.06 -8.99 2.06
CA GLY A 134 -13.87 -10.18 1.25
C GLY A 134 -15.14 -11.02 1.26
N VAL A 135 -15.46 -11.64 0.14
CA VAL A 135 -16.49 -12.68 0.08
C VAL A 135 -15.80 -14.02 0.14
N ALA A 136 -16.32 -14.94 0.97
CA ALA A 136 -15.80 -16.30 1.02
C ALA A 136 -16.01 -16.97 -0.35
N ILE A 137 -14.93 -17.47 -0.94
CA ILE A 137 -14.99 -18.22 -2.19
C ILE A 137 -14.73 -19.70 -1.91
N SER A 138 -15.49 -20.57 -2.58
CA SER A 138 -15.17 -21.99 -2.68
C SER A 138 -14.45 -22.21 -4.00
N MET A 139 -13.31 -22.90 -3.95
CA MET A 139 -12.52 -23.22 -5.14
C MET A 139 -12.66 -24.69 -5.47
N ASP A 140 -13.32 -24.99 -6.59
CA ASP A 140 -13.29 -26.33 -7.15
C ASP A 140 -11.97 -26.55 -7.92
N SER A 141 -11.23 -27.59 -7.57
CA SER A 141 -9.90 -27.85 -8.12
C SER A 141 -9.92 -28.12 -9.62
N ALA A 142 -10.93 -28.85 -10.11
CA ALA A 142 -11.06 -29.16 -11.53
C ALA A 142 -11.40 -27.91 -12.34
N GLN A 143 -12.33 -27.08 -11.87
CA GLN A 143 -12.64 -25.79 -12.48
C GLN A 143 -11.45 -24.84 -12.47
N PHE A 144 -10.68 -24.79 -11.39
CA PHE A 144 -9.47 -23.97 -11.30
C PHE A 144 -8.42 -24.39 -12.32
N LEU A 145 -8.13 -25.70 -12.42
CA LEU A 145 -7.19 -26.24 -13.41
C LEU A 145 -7.67 -26.00 -14.85
N GLY A 146 -8.98 -26.12 -15.10
CA GLY A 146 -9.57 -25.78 -16.39
C GLY A 146 -9.36 -24.32 -16.77
N LYS A 147 -9.63 -23.39 -15.84
CA LYS A 147 -9.38 -21.95 -16.03
C LYS A 147 -7.90 -21.67 -16.27
N LEU A 148 -7.01 -22.24 -15.47
CA LEU A 148 -5.57 -22.05 -15.61
C LEU A 148 -5.05 -22.53 -16.97
N SER A 149 -5.51 -23.70 -17.42
CA SER A 149 -5.19 -24.23 -18.76
C SER A 149 -5.66 -23.29 -19.88
N HIS A 150 -6.87 -22.76 -19.78
CA HIS A 150 -7.40 -21.78 -20.73
C HIS A 150 -6.58 -20.49 -20.74
N MET A 151 -6.28 -19.92 -19.56
CA MET A 151 -5.45 -18.72 -19.43
C MET A 151 -4.08 -18.91 -20.08
N ASN A 152 -3.42 -20.05 -19.80
CA ASN A 152 -2.12 -20.36 -20.38
C ASN A 152 -2.17 -20.48 -21.90
N LYS A 153 -3.22 -21.11 -22.46
CA LYS A 153 -3.42 -21.18 -23.92
C LYS A 153 -3.64 -19.80 -24.54
N ALA A 154 -4.47 -18.95 -23.92
CA ALA A 154 -4.74 -17.60 -24.40
C ALA A 154 -3.47 -16.74 -24.43
N LEU A 155 -2.66 -16.80 -23.37
CA LEU A 155 -1.39 -16.07 -23.29
C LEU A 155 -0.36 -16.63 -24.28
N ALA A 156 -0.27 -17.96 -24.45
CA ALA A 156 0.67 -18.59 -25.38
C ALA A 156 0.41 -18.21 -26.85
N ALA A 157 -0.83 -17.83 -27.20
CA ALA A 157 -1.19 -17.41 -28.55
C ALA A 157 -0.59 -16.05 -28.95
N ASN A 158 -0.14 -15.22 -28.00
CA ASN A 158 0.46 -13.91 -28.28
C ASN A 158 1.63 -13.64 -27.32
N SER A 159 2.85 -13.73 -27.84
CA SER A 159 4.08 -13.59 -27.04
C SER A 159 4.26 -12.19 -26.42
N ASP A 160 3.83 -11.12 -27.11
CA ASP A 160 3.88 -9.76 -26.53
C ASP A 160 2.86 -9.62 -25.38
N LEU A 161 1.65 -10.15 -25.57
CA LEU A 161 0.62 -10.15 -24.53
C LEU A 161 1.06 -10.96 -23.30
N ALA A 162 1.65 -12.15 -23.50
CA ALA A 162 2.22 -12.95 -22.42
C ALA A 162 3.31 -12.21 -21.66
N ARG A 163 4.23 -11.54 -22.37
CA ARG A 163 5.30 -10.74 -21.75
C ARG A 163 4.73 -9.60 -20.91
N ARG A 164 3.74 -8.87 -21.43
CA ARG A 164 3.05 -7.79 -20.70
C ARG A 164 2.29 -8.33 -19.49
N TYR A 165 1.57 -9.43 -19.64
CA TYR A 165 0.85 -10.08 -18.54
C TYR A 165 1.80 -10.47 -17.41
N ASN A 166 2.92 -11.12 -17.73
CA ASN A 166 3.91 -11.52 -16.72
C ASN A 166 4.49 -10.31 -15.97
N LEU A 167 4.70 -9.20 -16.67
CA LEU A 167 5.15 -7.97 -16.03
C LEU A 167 4.05 -7.38 -15.12
N MET A 168 2.80 -7.28 -15.60
CA MET A 168 1.66 -6.84 -14.78
C MET A 168 1.46 -7.72 -13.56
N ALA A 169 1.53 -9.05 -13.69
CA ALA A 169 1.35 -10.00 -12.61
C ALA A 169 2.37 -9.78 -11.48
N ARG A 170 3.60 -9.39 -11.79
CA ARG A 170 4.60 -9.00 -10.78
C ARG A 170 4.18 -7.75 -10.01
N PHE A 171 3.70 -6.72 -10.70
CA PHE A 171 3.27 -5.48 -10.05
C PHE A 171 1.99 -5.70 -9.22
N TYR A 172 1.01 -6.39 -9.81
CA TYR A 172 -0.25 -6.72 -9.15
C TYR A 172 -0.02 -7.58 -7.89
N SER A 173 0.74 -8.67 -7.98
CA SER A 173 1.03 -9.54 -6.82
C SER A 173 1.75 -8.81 -5.69
N ARG A 174 2.72 -7.94 -6.01
CA ARG A 174 3.37 -7.08 -5.01
C ARG A 174 2.39 -6.10 -4.38
N SER A 175 1.51 -5.48 -5.17
CA SER A 175 0.52 -4.51 -4.68
C SER A 175 -0.46 -5.11 -3.66
N LEU A 176 -0.68 -6.44 -3.68
CA LEU A 176 -1.56 -7.11 -2.72
C LEU A 176 -0.98 -7.09 -1.29
N GLN A 177 0.33 -6.93 -1.16
CA GLN A 177 1.04 -6.88 0.14
C GLN A 177 0.97 -5.50 0.80
N TYR A 178 0.58 -4.46 0.06
CA TYR A 178 0.49 -3.10 0.56
C TYR A 178 -0.95 -2.75 0.95
N ASP A 179 -1.05 -1.95 2.01
CA ASP A 179 -2.25 -1.21 2.37
C ASP A 179 -2.47 -0.05 1.38
N PRO A 180 -3.64 0.63 1.39
CA PRO A 180 -3.88 1.84 0.60
C PRO A 180 -2.82 2.93 0.84
N SER A 181 -1.77 2.90 0.03
CA SER A 181 -0.60 3.78 0.09
C SER A 181 -0.12 4.17 -1.32
N GLU A 182 0.77 5.15 -1.36
CA GLU A 182 1.45 5.65 -2.55
C GLU A 182 2.05 4.50 -3.37
N GLU A 183 2.77 3.57 -2.72
CA GLU A 183 3.40 2.41 -3.38
C GLU A 183 2.35 1.51 -4.01
N LYS A 184 1.28 1.19 -3.29
CA LYS A 184 0.20 0.37 -3.83
C LYS A 184 -0.41 1.01 -5.07
N PHE A 185 -0.65 2.32 -5.01
CA PHE A 185 -1.26 3.05 -6.11
C PHE A 185 -0.35 3.00 -7.34
N LEU A 186 0.93 3.30 -7.16
CA LEU A 186 1.92 3.29 -8.23
C LEU A 186 2.08 1.88 -8.82
N LEU A 187 2.14 0.83 -8.01
CA LEU A 187 2.22 -0.55 -8.51
C LEU A 187 1.00 -0.92 -9.37
N LEU A 188 -0.22 -0.59 -8.93
CA LEU A 188 -1.44 -0.85 -9.69
C LEU A 188 -1.52 0.01 -10.96
N TRP A 189 -1.17 1.29 -10.87
CA TRP A 189 -1.18 2.19 -12.02
C TRP A 189 -0.14 1.78 -13.08
N THR A 190 1.06 1.39 -12.65
CA THR A 190 2.09 0.85 -13.54
C THR A 190 1.60 -0.40 -14.27
N ALA A 191 0.77 -1.25 -13.64
CA ALA A 191 0.14 -2.36 -14.35
C ALA A 191 -0.69 -1.87 -15.55
N LEU A 192 -1.46 -0.80 -15.39
CA LEU A 192 -2.25 -0.20 -16.48
C LEU A 192 -1.39 0.50 -17.55
N GLU A 193 -0.24 1.07 -17.17
CA GLU A 193 0.76 1.63 -18.10
C GLU A 193 1.42 0.56 -18.97
N ILE A 194 1.62 -0.65 -18.42
CA ILE A 194 2.12 -1.81 -19.17
C ILE A 194 1.09 -2.26 -20.21
N PHE A 195 -0.17 -2.38 -19.80
CA PHE A 195 -1.31 -2.67 -20.65
C PHE A 195 -2.60 -2.26 -19.92
N PRO A 196 -3.56 -1.58 -20.58
CA PRO A 196 -3.68 -1.37 -22.03
C PRO A 196 -3.03 -0.07 -22.56
N MET A 197 -2.44 0.78 -21.72
CA MET A 197 -1.91 2.08 -22.20
C MET A 197 -0.63 1.93 -23.03
N CYS A 198 0.07 0.79 -22.95
CA CYS A 198 1.12 0.30 -23.85
C CYS A 198 2.10 1.38 -24.34
N ASN A 199 3.12 1.68 -23.53
CA ASN A 199 4.20 2.63 -23.84
C ASN A 199 3.70 4.08 -24.00
N THR A 200 2.55 4.43 -23.43
CA THR A 200 2.01 5.79 -23.42
C THR A 200 1.35 6.08 -22.07
N SER A 201 1.12 7.35 -21.78
CA SER A 201 0.27 7.81 -20.66
C SER A 201 -1.16 8.15 -21.10
N HIS A 202 -1.56 7.75 -22.31
CA HIS A 202 -2.87 8.09 -22.87
C HIS A 202 -3.97 7.20 -22.27
N ILE A 203 -4.66 7.74 -21.26
CA ILE A 203 -5.76 7.05 -20.57
C ILE A 203 -6.94 6.69 -21.47
N SER A 204 -7.06 7.29 -22.66
CA SER A 204 -8.10 6.93 -23.64
C SER A 204 -8.03 5.46 -24.03
N ARG A 205 -6.83 4.88 -24.14
CA ARG A 205 -6.64 3.44 -24.44
C ARG A 205 -7.21 2.54 -23.35
N LEU A 206 -7.10 2.96 -22.09
CA LEU A 206 -7.71 2.25 -20.97
C LEU A 206 -9.23 2.30 -21.04
N ILE A 207 -9.79 3.48 -21.31
CA ILE A 207 -11.23 3.66 -21.42
C ILE A 207 -11.78 2.83 -22.59
N GLU A 208 -11.17 2.92 -23.78
CA GLU A 208 -11.55 2.12 -24.96
C GLU A 208 -11.50 0.62 -24.70
N TYR A 209 -10.46 0.15 -23.99
CA TYR A 209 -10.31 -1.25 -23.67
C TYR A 209 -11.37 -1.72 -22.67
N LEU A 210 -11.64 -0.93 -21.63
CA LEU A 210 -12.68 -1.23 -20.64
C LEU A 210 -14.07 -1.18 -21.26
N SER A 211 -14.38 -0.21 -22.14
CA SER A 211 -15.65 -0.14 -22.88
C SER A 211 -15.94 -1.41 -23.69
N LYS A 212 -14.89 -2.02 -24.28
CA LYS A 212 -15.03 -3.30 -24.98
C LYS A 212 -15.31 -4.46 -24.03
N ILE A 213 -14.69 -4.48 -22.86
CA ILE A 213 -14.86 -5.56 -21.86
C ILE A 213 -16.23 -5.48 -21.19
N THR A 214 -16.69 -4.28 -20.85
CA THR A 214 -17.92 -4.05 -20.09
C THR A 214 -19.13 -3.86 -21.00
N GLU A 215 -18.93 -3.79 -22.32
CA GLU A 215 -19.97 -3.47 -23.32
C GLU A 215 -20.69 -2.14 -23.01
N ARG A 216 -19.96 -1.18 -22.43
CA ARG A 216 -20.44 0.17 -22.11
C ARG A 216 -19.82 1.22 -23.02
N THR A 217 -20.48 2.38 -23.13
CA THR A 217 -19.95 3.49 -23.93
C THR A 217 -18.68 4.07 -23.32
N PHE A 218 -17.84 4.69 -24.15
CA PHE A 218 -16.61 5.36 -23.72
C PHE A 218 -16.86 6.37 -22.60
N ASP A 219 -17.87 7.23 -22.77
CA ASP A 219 -18.20 8.27 -21.80
C ASP A 219 -18.71 7.69 -20.48
N SER A 220 -19.56 6.65 -20.56
CA SER A 220 -20.05 5.96 -19.36
C SER A 220 -18.90 5.36 -18.56
N VAL A 221 -17.96 4.67 -19.21
CA VAL A 221 -16.77 4.11 -18.55
C VAL A 221 -15.89 5.20 -17.95
N LYS A 222 -15.62 6.26 -18.70
CA LYS A 222 -14.79 7.38 -18.25
C LYS A 222 -15.35 8.06 -16.99
N GLU A 223 -16.66 8.34 -17.00
CA GLU A 223 -17.36 9.03 -15.93
C GLU A 223 -17.54 8.13 -14.71
N LYS A 224 -18.18 6.96 -14.89
CA LYS A 224 -18.56 6.06 -13.79
C LYS A 224 -17.36 5.42 -13.09
N LEU A 225 -16.31 5.11 -13.83
CA LEU A 225 -15.06 4.60 -13.25
C LEU A 225 -14.09 5.72 -12.85
N GLU A 226 -14.46 6.98 -12.99
CA GLU A 226 -13.65 8.15 -12.61
C GLU A 226 -12.19 8.06 -13.10
N ILE A 227 -11.94 7.52 -14.30
CA ILE A 227 -10.57 7.26 -14.80
C ILE A 227 -9.76 8.56 -14.91
N GLY A 228 -10.44 9.68 -15.22
CA GLY A 228 -9.84 11.01 -15.20
C GLY A 228 -9.34 11.42 -13.81
N ARG A 229 -10.11 11.11 -12.75
CA ARG A 229 -9.70 11.36 -11.35
C ARG A 229 -8.50 10.50 -10.99
N LEU A 230 -8.50 9.21 -11.33
CA LEU A 230 -7.35 8.33 -11.08
C LEU A 230 -6.08 8.84 -11.75
N ASN A 231 -6.19 9.32 -13.00
CA ASN A 231 -5.06 9.94 -13.69
C ASN A 231 -4.58 11.24 -13.00
N GLY A 232 -5.52 12.06 -12.53
CA GLY A 232 -5.20 13.26 -11.73
C GLY A 232 -4.46 12.90 -10.44
N VAL A 233 -4.92 11.87 -9.72
CA VAL A 233 -4.25 11.38 -8.50
C VAL A 233 -2.85 10.87 -8.82
N ARG A 234 -2.67 10.13 -9.92
CA ARG A 234 -1.33 9.73 -10.37
C ARG A 234 -0.43 10.92 -10.62
N SER A 235 -0.93 11.95 -11.30
CA SER A 235 -0.17 13.17 -11.58
C SER A 235 0.27 13.86 -10.28
N ASN A 236 -0.68 14.10 -9.37
CA ASN A 236 -0.40 14.75 -8.09
C ASN A 236 0.55 13.92 -7.23
N LEU A 237 0.43 12.60 -7.26
CA LEU A 237 1.31 11.73 -6.50
C LEU A 237 2.76 11.78 -7.03
N VAL A 238 2.94 11.72 -8.35
CA VAL A 238 4.27 11.72 -8.97
C VAL A 238 4.95 13.09 -8.88
N HIS A 239 4.18 14.18 -8.98
CA HIS A 239 4.74 15.54 -9.04
C HIS A 239 4.77 16.24 -7.68
N ASP A 240 3.75 16.02 -6.85
CA ASP A 240 3.57 16.73 -5.59
C ASP A 240 3.68 15.80 -4.37
N GLY A 241 3.75 14.48 -4.56
CA GLY A 241 3.77 13.50 -3.46
C GLY A 241 2.41 13.37 -2.75
N ILE A 242 1.32 13.86 -3.36
CA ILE A 242 0.02 13.96 -2.67
C ILE A 242 -0.89 12.80 -3.08
N LEU A 243 -1.22 11.94 -2.10
CA LEU A 243 -2.30 10.96 -2.19
C LEU A 243 -3.52 11.45 -1.38
N PRO A 244 -4.69 11.68 -2.01
CA PRO A 244 -5.87 12.15 -1.28
C PRO A 244 -6.27 11.21 -0.14
N LEU A 245 -6.66 11.80 0.98
CA LEU A 245 -7.16 11.08 2.15
C LEU A 245 -8.65 10.73 1.99
N GLU A 246 -9.41 11.61 1.35
CA GLU A 246 -10.84 11.43 1.08
C GLU A 246 -11.09 10.27 0.12
N ASP A 247 -12.06 9.42 0.46
CA ASP A 247 -12.48 8.25 -0.32
C ASP A 247 -11.34 7.30 -0.72
N ARG A 248 -10.21 7.30 0.02
CA ARG A 248 -9.03 6.50 -0.30
C ARG A 248 -9.41 5.03 -0.52
N HIS A 249 -10.23 4.45 0.36
CA HIS A 249 -10.71 3.08 0.19
C HIS A 249 -11.43 2.82 -1.13
N LEU A 250 -12.31 3.73 -1.55
CA LEU A 250 -13.06 3.61 -2.79
C LEU A 250 -12.15 3.75 -4.01
N LEU A 251 -11.21 4.70 -3.96
CA LEU A 251 -10.21 4.91 -5.00
C LEU A 251 -9.37 3.66 -5.24
N PHE A 252 -8.86 3.03 -4.17
CA PHE A 252 -8.08 1.81 -4.28
C PHE A 252 -8.91 0.61 -4.72
N LYS A 253 -10.12 0.43 -4.17
CA LYS A 253 -11.04 -0.63 -4.59
C LYS A 253 -11.28 -0.55 -6.09
N ARG A 254 -11.58 0.66 -6.58
CA ARG A 254 -11.86 0.90 -8.00
C ARG A 254 -10.64 0.59 -8.88
N LEU A 255 -9.47 1.10 -8.50
CA LEU A 255 -8.23 0.84 -9.23
C LEU A 255 -7.88 -0.66 -9.26
N GLU A 256 -8.02 -1.37 -8.14
CA GLU A 256 -7.82 -2.82 -8.06
C GLU A 256 -8.77 -3.59 -8.98
N LEU A 257 -10.06 -3.25 -8.98
CA LEU A 257 -11.06 -3.91 -9.83
C LEU A 257 -10.82 -3.61 -11.32
N ILE A 258 -10.36 -2.41 -11.67
CA ILE A 258 -9.96 -2.07 -13.04
C ILE A 258 -8.79 -2.95 -13.49
N VAL A 259 -7.72 -3.04 -12.69
CA VAL A 259 -6.56 -3.87 -13.02
C VAL A 259 -6.95 -5.35 -13.12
N HIS A 260 -7.79 -5.83 -12.19
CA HIS A 260 -8.32 -7.19 -12.20
C HIS A 260 -9.11 -7.49 -13.48
N ALA A 261 -10.05 -6.63 -13.86
CA ALA A 261 -10.85 -6.79 -15.07
C ALA A 261 -9.98 -6.80 -16.34
N VAL A 262 -8.98 -5.90 -16.43
CA VAL A 262 -8.02 -5.87 -17.52
C VAL A 262 -7.22 -7.18 -17.59
N MET A 263 -6.62 -7.60 -16.49
CA MET A 263 -5.80 -8.82 -16.45
C MET A 263 -6.59 -10.09 -16.75
N ARG A 264 -7.86 -10.17 -16.31
CA ARG A 264 -8.76 -11.27 -16.66
C ARG A 264 -9.03 -11.33 -18.17
N SER A 265 -9.34 -10.19 -18.77
CA SER A 265 -9.60 -10.08 -20.21
C SER A 265 -8.36 -10.46 -21.04
N MET A 266 -7.16 -10.05 -20.60
CA MET A 266 -5.90 -10.48 -21.24
C MET A 266 -5.73 -12.00 -21.29
N CYS A 267 -6.29 -12.73 -20.33
CA CYS A 267 -6.23 -14.18 -20.27
C CYS A 267 -7.41 -14.88 -20.99
N GLY A 268 -8.23 -14.11 -21.73
CA GLY A 268 -9.42 -14.64 -22.41
C GLY A 268 -10.50 -15.13 -21.46
N LEU A 269 -10.52 -14.66 -20.21
CA LEU A 269 -11.61 -14.94 -19.28
C LEU A 269 -12.77 -13.98 -19.52
N ALA A 270 -13.99 -14.48 -19.38
CA ALA A 270 -15.19 -13.64 -19.43
C ALA A 270 -15.16 -12.57 -18.33
N TYR A 271 -15.74 -11.41 -18.65
CA TYR A 271 -15.98 -10.34 -17.70
C TYR A 271 -16.87 -10.85 -16.57
N ASP A 272 -16.46 -10.61 -15.32
CA ASP A 272 -17.11 -11.13 -14.12
C ASP A 272 -18.03 -10.11 -13.45
N GLN A 273 -18.40 -9.03 -14.16
CA GLN A 273 -19.28 -7.97 -13.64
C GLN A 273 -18.67 -7.23 -12.44
N SER A 274 -17.37 -7.37 -12.20
CA SER A 274 -16.67 -6.79 -11.05
C SER A 274 -16.72 -5.25 -11.01
N LEU A 275 -16.96 -4.60 -12.15
CA LEU A 275 -17.09 -3.13 -12.24
C LEU A 275 -18.56 -2.66 -12.29
N ASP A 276 -19.54 -3.56 -12.30
CA ASP A 276 -20.95 -3.20 -12.49
C ASP A 276 -21.51 -2.38 -11.33
N GLU A 277 -20.92 -2.49 -10.13
CA GLU A 277 -21.29 -1.69 -8.95
C GLU A 277 -21.08 -0.17 -9.13
N TYR A 278 -20.33 0.23 -10.15
CA TYR A 278 -20.06 1.65 -10.44
C TYR A 278 -21.03 2.26 -11.47
N PHE A 279 -21.83 1.45 -12.17
CA PHE A 279 -22.71 1.91 -13.25
C PHE A 279 -24.14 2.14 -12.77
#